data_AF-A0A3D3JJ95-F1
#
_entry.id   AF-A0A3D3JJ95-F1
#
_cell.length_a   1.000
_cell.length_b   1.000
_cell.length_c   1.000
_cell.angle_alpha   90.00
_cell.angle_beta   90.00
_cell.angle_gamma   90.00
#
_symmetry.space_group_name_H-M   'P 1'
#
loop_
_entity.id
_entity.type
_entity.pdbx_description
1 polymer ?
#
loop_
_entity_poly.entity_id
_entity_poly.type
_entity_poly.pdbx_seq_one_letter_code
_entity_poly.pdbx_strand_id
1 'polypeptide(L)'
;MAFLGSGACLELTVSDLTASRSAWEAVGFSEITHGLLTDGQIVVGLQQGPVPALRLVYSSSAPHRLVQVLTDKGLPSRRDGEGAAARLADVLDVYIDVEKIRPIPRPERTPNPVCGYLDTLVIGVDNLDIARRSLEAAGFFVIEQWQGDFPQIDMTDGLMTIGLRLGVAQTPFLVYESEDIDGPQTFDVHPNLRILVAPEVIAEDDDVDDGYEGDDNEDDADDSEGHH
;
A
#
# COMPACT_ATOMS: atom_id res chain seq x y z
N MET A 1 3.91 -4.30 -15.62
CA MET A 1 4.99 -3.36 -15.25
C MET A 1 4.30 -2.06 -14.87
N ALA A 2 4.62 -1.49 -13.70
CA ALA A 2 3.92 -0.31 -13.20
C ALA A 2 4.07 0.89 -14.15
N PHE A 3 3.03 1.70 -14.27
CA PHE A 3 2.97 2.79 -15.25
C PHE A 3 3.92 3.94 -14.90
N LEU A 4 4.04 4.28 -13.61
CA LEU A 4 4.79 5.45 -13.15
C LEU A 4 6.30 5.20 -13.00
N GLY A 5 6.74 3.94 -12.92
CA GLY A 5 8.14 3.63 -12.69
C GLY A 5 8.46 2.16 -12.44
N SER A 6 9.69 1.90 -12.02
CA SER A 6 10.23 0.58 -11.66
C SER A 6 10.38 0.37 -10.14
N GLY A 7 10.26 1.43 -9.35
CA GLY A 7 10.30 1.42 -7.89
C GLY A 7 9.54 2.63 -7.33
N ALA A 8 9.10 2.50 -6.07
CA ALA A 8 8.32 3.51 -5.37
C ALA A 8 8.79 3.63 -3.91
N CYS A 9 8.81 4.85 -3.36
CA CYS A 9 9.07 5.10 -1.96
C CYS A 9 8.24 6.28 -1.46
N LEU A 10 7.97 6.34 -0.15
CA LEU A 10 7.47 7.57 0.47
C LEU A 10 8.64 8.46 0.80
N GLU A 11 8.56 9.74 0.48
CA GLU A 11 9.57 10.72 0.89
C GLU A 11 8.96 11.76 1.82
N LEU A 12 9.67 12.00 2.92
CA LEU A 12 9.25 12.83 4.02
C LEU A 12 10.27 13.95 4.23
N THR A 13 9.80 15.19 4.25
CA THR A 13 10.63 16.32 4.65
C THR A 13 10.53 16.50 6.16
N VAL A 14 11.65 16.46 6.88
CA VAL A 14 11.71 16.52 8.34
C VAL A 14 12.63 17.64 8.81
N SER A 15 12.34 18.22 9.97
CA SER A 15 13.18 19.29 10.54
C SER A 15 14.46 18.77 11.18
N ASP A 16 14.41 17.55 11.73
CA ASP A 16 15.52 16.86 12.40
C ASP A 16 15.59 15.41 11.89
N LEU A 17 16.63 15.14 11.07
CA LEU A 17 16.84 13.81 10.49
C LEU A 17 17.14 12.76 11.55
N THR A 18 17.91 13.10 12.57
CA THR A 18 18.33 12.14 13.61
C THR A 18 17.14 11.76 14.46
N ALA A 19 16.34 12.73 14.92
CA ALA A 19 15.16 12.46 15.70
C ALA A 19 14.11 11.67 14.91
N SER A 20 13.87 12.04 13.64
CA SER A 20 12.91 11.33 12.80
C SER A 20 13.38 9.90 12.51
N ARG A 21 14.66 9.70 12.15
CA ARG A 21 15.22 8.37 11.95
C ARG A 21 15.03 7.48 13.18
N SER A 22 15.36 7.98 14.37
CA SER A 22 15.17 7.22 15.61
C SER A 22 13.71 6.83 15.84
N ALA A 23 12.74 7.68 15.46
CA ALA A 23 11.32 7.36 15.55
C ALA A 23 10.92 6.24 14.58
N TRP A 24 11.46 6.24 13.35
CA TRP A 24 11.23 5.16 12.38
C TRP A 24 11.90 3.85 12.80
N GLU A 25 13.14 3.89 13.31
CA GLU A 25 13.85 2.71 13.79
C GLU A 25 13.14 2.07 15.01
N ALA A 26 12.49 2.89 15.86
CA ALA A 26 11.68 2.39 16.97
C ALA A 26 10.45 1.59 16.53
N VAL A 27 10.00 1.74 15.28
CA VAL A 27 8.87 1.00 14.69
C VAL A 27 9.33 -0.03 13.63
N GLY A 28 10.56 -0.52 13.74
CA GLY A 28 11.05 -1.66 12.97
C GLY A 28 11.69 -1.32 11.62
N PHE A 29 11.87 -0.04 11.28
CA PHE A 29 12.60 0.36 10.08
C PHE A 29 14.11 0.30 10.30
N SER A 30 14.85 0.12 9.22
CA SER A 30 16.31 0.10 9.21
C SER A 30 16.86 0.93 8.05
N GLU A 31 18.02 1.57 8.25
CA GLU A 31 18.66 2.36 7.19
C GLU A 31 19.30 1.46 6.13
N ILE A 32 18.95 1.74 4.88
CA ILE A 32 19.59 1.14 3.70
C ILE A 32 20.79 2.00 3.31
N THR A 33 20.54 3.29 3.07
CA THR A 33 21.58 4.24 2.62
C THR A 33 21.08 5.68 2.70
N HIS A 34 21.92 6.61 3.14
CA HIS A 34 21.75 8.06 2.99
C HIS A 34 20.32 8.58 3.30
N GLY A 35 19.74 8.18 4.43
CA GLY A 35 18.39 8.61 4.82
C GLY A 35 17.24 7.85 4.15
N LEU A 36 17.51 6.82 3.35
CA LEU A 36 16.52 5.81 2.95
C LEU A 36 16.45 4.72 4.01
N LEU A 37 15.24 4.49 4.48
CA LEU A 37 14.84 3.49 5.47
C LEU A 37 13.94 2.44 4.81
N THR A 38 13.94 1.23 5.33
CA THR A 38 13.01 0.17 4.95
C THR A 38 12.68 -0.71 6.13
N ASP A 39 11.49 -1.27 6.13
CA ASP A 39 11.09 -2.37 7.01
C ASP A 39 11.03 -3.72 6.26
N GLY A 40 11.46 -3.75 5.00
CA GLY A 40 11.37 -4.90 4.11
C GLY A 40 10.14 -4.88 3.19
N GLN A 41 9.13 -4.05 3.46
CA GLN A 41 7.87 -3.99 2.71
C GLN A 41 7.67 -2.64 2.00
N ILE A 42 8.18 -1.56 2.59
CA ILE A 42 8.14 -0.21 2.00
C ILE A 42 9.45 0.53 2.23
N VAL A 43 9.80 1.39 1.28
CA VAL A 43 10.94 2.30 1.39
C VAL A 43 10.46 3.69 1.79
N VAL A 44 11.14 4.30 2.76
CA VAL A 44 10.89 5.66 3.24
C VAL A 44 12.18 6.48 3.10
N GLY A 45 12.13 7.59 2.37
CA GLY A 45 13.22 8.56 2.30
C GLY A 45 12.99 9.73 3.24
N LEU A 46 14.01 10.10 4.00
CA LEU A 46 14.01 11.27 4.86
C LEU A 46 14.88 12.38 4.24
N GLN A 47 14.29 13.55 4.04
CA GLN A 47 14.98 14.75 3.58
C GLN A 47 14.90 15.83 4.66
N GLN A 48 16.01 16.50 4.96
CA GLN A 48 15.96 17.63 5.90
C GLN A 48 15.39 18.88 5.22
N GLY A 49 14.42 19.53 5.87
CA GLY A 49 13.86 20.79 5.40
C GLY A 49 13.00 21.51 6.44
N PRO A 50 12.72 22.81 6.23
CA PRO A 50 12.00 23.63 7.20
C PRO A 50 10.48 23.39 7.22
N VAL A 51 9.93 22.78 6.17
CA VAL A 51 8.49 22.56 6.02
C VAL A 51 8.23 21.05 5.91
N PRO A 52 7.49 20.46 6.88
CA PRO A 52 7.09 19.07 6.79
C PRO A 52 6.27 18.80 5.53
N ALA A 53 6.65 17.77 4.77
CA ALA A 53 5.98 17.39 3.54
C ALA A 53 6.00 15.86 3.40
N LEU A 54 5.00 15.34 2.71
CA LEU A 54 4.92 13.93 2.31
C LEU A 54 4.70 13.90 0.80
N ARG A 55 5.45 13.08 0.09
CA ARG A 55 5.21 12.78 -1.31
C ARG A 55 5.48 11.32 -1.63
N LEU A 56 4.78 10.80 -2.62
CA LEU A 56 5.10 9.50 -3.18
C LEU A 56 6.11 9.68 -4.33
N VAL A 57 7.23 8.97 -4.27
CA VAL A 57 8.31 9.09 -5.25
C VAL A 57 8.39 7.82 -6.08
N TYR A 58 8.35 7.96 -7.40
CA TYR A 58 8.59 6.89 -8.36
C TYR A 58 9.92 7.03 -9.06
N SER A 59 10.53 5.91 -9.39
CA SER A 59 11.78 5.84 -10.15
C SER A 59 11.49 5.47 -11.61
N SER A 60 11.82 6.34 -12.57
CA SER A 60 11.51 6.13 -13.99
C SER A 60 12.70 6.43 -14.90
N SER A 61 12.83 5.67 -15.99
CA SER A 61 13.86 5.93 -17.01
C SER A 61 13.52 7.12 -17.94
N ALA A 62 12.26 7.60 -17.92
CA ALA A 62 11.80 8.68 -18.80
C ALA A 62 10.73 9.59 -18.14
N PRO A 63 11.00 10.23 -16.99
CA PRO A 63 10.01 11.01 -16.24
C PRO A 63 9.38 12.14 -17.07
N HIS A 64 10.13 12.81 -17.94
CA HIS A 64 9.58 13.87 -18.78
C HIS A 64 8.56 13.39 -19.82
N ARG A 65 8.63 12.13 -20.27
CA ARG A 65 7.59 11.56 -21.14
C ARG A 65 6.30 11.35 -20.35
N LEU A 66 6.42 10.99 -19.07
CA LEU A 66 5.27 10.80 -18.19
C LEU A 66 4.51 12.11 -17.94
N VAL A 67 5.18 13.27 -17.91
CA VAL A 67 4.49 14.58 -17.82
C VAL A 67 3.45 14.74 -18.94
N GLN A 68 3.84 14.48 -20.20
CA GLN A 68 2.92 14.61 -21.32
C GLN A 68 1.76 13.61 -21.19
N VAL A 69 2.06 12.35 -20.89
CA VAL A 69 1.03 11.31 -20.78
C VAL A 69 0.06 11.59 -19.64
N LEU A 70 0.55 12.04 -18.48
CA LEU A 70 -0.30 12.42 -17.34
C LEU A 70 -1.18 13.63 -17.69
N THR A 71 -0.61 14.64 -18.36
CA THR A 71 -1.35 15.82 -18.82
C THR A 71 -2.44 15.44 -19.83
N ASP A 72 -2.15 14.56 -20.78
CA ASP A 72 -3.11 14.08 -21.78
C ASP A 72 -4.26 13.29 -21.14
N LYS A 73 -4.03 12.71 -19.96
CA LYS A 73 -5.05 12.05 -19.14
C LYS A 73 -5.76 12.99 -18.15
N GLY A 74 -5.49 14.29 -18.23
CA GLY A 74 -6.13 15.31 -17.39
C GLY A 74 -5.56 15.41 -15.97
N LEU A 75 -4.39 14.83 -15.70
CA LEU A 75 -3.74 14.91 -14.39
C LEU A 75 -2.82 16.13 -14.32
N PRO A 76 -2.94 17.01 -13.29
CA PRO A 76 -2.03 18.12 -13.10
C PRO A 76 -0.60 17.63 -12.95
N SER A 77 0.25 17.92 -13.93
CA SER A 77 1.66 17.54 -13.92
C SER A 77 2.55 18.59 -14.56
N ARG A 78 3.81 18.63 -14.14
CA ARG A 78 4.82 19.57 -14.64
C ARG A 78 6.20 18.92 -14.59
N ARG A 79 7.12 19.47 -15.38
CA ARG A 79 8.56 19.18 -15.21
C ARG A 79 9.06 19.83 -13.92
N ASP A 80 9.94 19.14 -13.22
CA ASP A 80 10.56 19.64 -11.99
C ASP A 80 12.01 19.14 -11.93
N GLY A 81 12.97 20.03 -12.23
CA GLY A 81 14.35 19.63 -12.48
C GLY A 81 14.47 18.57 -13.59
N GLU A 82 15.18 17.49 -13.28
CA GLU A 82 15.31 16.31 -14.14
C GLU A 82 14.12 15.34 -14.03
N GLY A 83 13.22 15.57 -13.08
CA GLY A 83 12.06 14.73 -12.82
C GLY A 83 10.74 15.32 -13.32
N ALA A 84 9.66 14.82 -12.73
CA ALA A 84 8.30 15.29 -12.93
C ALA A 84 7.57 15.37 -11.61
N ALA A 85 6.75 16.40 -11.43
CA ALA A 85 5.83 16.52 -10.31
C ALA A 85 4.39 16.36 -10.83
N ALA A 86 3.57 15.61 -10.09
CA ALA A 86 2.15 15.45 -10.36
C ALA A 86 1.37 15.48 -9.05
N ARG A 87 0.05 15.68 -9.15
CA ARG A 87 -0.86 15.57 -8.00
C ARG A 87 -1.97 14.58 -8.34
N LEU A 88 -2.11 13.57 -7.51
CA LEU A 88 -3.10 12.50 -7.66
C LEU A 88 -4.18 12.60 -6.58
N ALA A 89 -5.41 12.26 -6.93
CA ALA A 89 -6.57 12.29 -6.04
C ALA A 89 -6.75 13.63 -5.29
N ASP A 90 -6.24 14.74 -5.86
CA ASP A 90 -6.20 16.09 -5.29
C ASP A 90 -5.47 16.25 -3.94
N VAL A 91 -4.95 15.18 -3.34
CA VAL A 91 -4.32 15.18 -2.02
C VAL A 91 -2.91 14.59 -2.00
N LEU A 92 -2.58 13.71 -2.95
CA LEU A 92 -1.30 13.01 -2.97
C LEU A 92 -0.34 13.68 -3.96
N ASP A 93 0.67 14.36 -3.43
CA ASP A 93 1.76 14.88 -4.24
C ASP A 93 2.68 13.73 -4.65
N VAL A 94 2.94 13.63 -5.96
CA VAL A 94 3.78 12.59 -6.57
C VAL A 94 4.98 13.24 -7.25
N TYR A 95 6.16 12.68 -7.02
CA TYR A 95 7.37 13.02 -7.76
C TYR A 95 7.88 11.81 -8.52
N ILE A 96 8.27 11.97 -9.77
CA ILE A 96 8.81 10.91 -10.60
C ILE A 96 10.25 11.30 -10.92
N ASP A 97 11.18 10.60 -10.29
CA ASP A 97 12.61 10.82 -10.39
C ASP A 97 13.23 9.99 -11.52
N VAL A 98 14.45 10.36 -11.91
CA VAL A 98 15.24 9.62 -12.90
C VAL A 98 15.89 8.42 -12.22
N GLU A 99 15.61 7.22 -12.73
CA GLU A 99 16.01 5.95 -12.13
C GLU A 99 17.51 5.81 -11.84
N LYS A 100 18.34 6.39 -12.70
CA LYS A 100 19.80 6.36 -12.54
C LYS A 100 20.32 7.17 -11.37
N ILE A 101 19.54 8.14 -10.88
CA ILE A 101 19.96 9.06 -9.82
C ILE A 101 19.70 8.44 -8.45
N ARG A 102 18.57 7.75 -8.29
CA ARG A 102 18.18 7.12 -7.03
C ARG A 102 17.50 5.77 -7.31
N PRO A 103 18.25 4.65 -7.31
CA PRO A 103 17.64 3.34 -7.37
C PRO A 103 16.88 3.10 -6.07
N ILE A 104 15.57 2.90 -6.16
CA ILE A 104 14.75 2.51 -5.03
C ILE A 104 14.77 0.98 -4.96
N PRO A 105 15.23 0.38 -3.85
CA PRO A 105 15.26 -1.08 -3.75
C PRO A 105 13.84 -1.64 -3.78
N ARG A 106 13.71 -2.85 -4.33
CA ARG A 106 12.43 -3.56 -4.29
C ARG A 106 12.20 -4.12 -2.89
N PRO A 107 10.97 -4.03 -2.35
CA PRO A 107 10.62 -4.69 -1.11
C PRO A 107 10.85 -6.21 -1.16
N GLU A 108 11.33 -6.77 -0.05
CA GLU A 108 11.56 -8.20 0.15
C GLU A 108 10.29 -8.93 0.61
N ARG A 109 9.26 -8.18 1.06
CA ARG A 109 7.97 -8.69 1.58
C ARG A 109 8.09 -9.52 2.87
N THR A 110 9.17 -9.32 3.60
CA THR A 110 9.33 -9.83 4.97
C THR A 110 8.50 -8.96 5.91
N PRO A 111 7.71 -9.52 6.84
CA PRO A 111 6.93 -8.72 7.78
C PRO A 111 7.84 -7.83 8.64
N ASN A 112 7.35 -6.64 8.96
CA ASN A 112 7.98 -5.75 9.91
C ASN A 112 7.90 -6.39 11.31
N PRO A 113 9.01 -6.50 12.06
CA PRO A 113 9.03 -7.20 13.36
C PRO A 113 8.25 -6.48 14.47
N VAL A 114 7.85 -5.22 14.26
CA VAL A 114 7.07 -4.42 15.21
C VAL A 114 5.65 -4.21 14.71
N CYS A 115 5.49 -3.90 13.42
CA CYS A 115 4.19 -3.54 12.86
C CYS A 115 3.47 -4.70 12.16
N GLY A 116 4.15 -5.78 11.78
CA GLY A 116 3.55 -6.88 11.00
C GLY A 116 3.57 -6.62 9.48
N TYR A 117 2.53 -7.03 8.76
CA TYR A 117 2.44 -6.90 7.31
C TYR A 117 1.90 -5.55 6.89
N LEU A 118 2.53 -4.92 5.90
CA LEU A 118 2.00 -3.70 5.31
C LEU A 118 0.82 -4.05 4.41
N ASP A 119 -0.35 -3.50 4.72
CA ASP A 119 -1.54 -3.63 3.89
C ASP A 119 -1.60 -2.49 2.86
N THR A 120 -1.79 -1.26 3.33
CA THR A 120 -2.11 -0.13 2.44
C THR A 120 -1.64 1.22 2.95
N LEU A 121 -1.39 2.16 2.03
CA LEU A 121 -1.33 3.59 2.33
C LEU A 121 -2.73 4.19 2.20
N VAL A 122 -3.35 4.55 3.32
CA VAL A 122 -4.66 5.19 3.31
C VAL A 122 -4.55 6.69 3.09
N ILE A 123 -5.40 7.21 2.20
CA ILE A 123 -5.64 8.63 1.99
C ILE A 123 -7.13 8.96 2.14
N GLY A 124 -7.42 9.96 2.97
CA GLY A 124 -8.76 10.54 3.10
C GLY A 124 -9.10 11.38 1.87
N VAL A 125 -10.28 11.17 1.29
CA VAL A 125 -10.75 11.91 0.10
C VAL A 125 -12.17 12.44 0.30
N ASP A 126 -12.47 13.55 -0.37
CA ASP A 126 -13.81 14.17 -0.32
C ASP A 126 -14.77 13.49 -1.31
N ASN A 127 -14.25 12.83 -2.34
CA ASN A 127 -15.05 12.14 -3.36
C ASN A 127 -14.30 10.93 -3.92
N LEU A 128 -14.79 9.73 -3.61
CA LEU A 128 -14.18 8.46 -4.03
C LEU A 128 -14.11 8.31 -5.55
N ASP A 129 -15.16 8.67 -6.29
CA ASP A 129 -15.20 8.50 -7.75
C ASP A 129 -14.22 9.42 -8.47
N ILE A 130 -14.01 10.64 -7.97
CA ILE A 130 -13.01 11.57 -8.50
C ILE A 130 -11.61 11.04 -8.20
N ALA A 131 -11.34 10.66 -6.95
CA ALA A 131 -10.05 10.13 -6.53
C ALA A 131 -9.68 8.84 -7.27
N ARG A 132 -10.63 7.90 -7.39
CA ARG A 132 -10.48 6.66 -8.16
C ARG A 132 -10.10 6.94 -9.60
N ARG A 133 -10.86 7.78 -10.31
CA ARG A 133 -10.58 8.11 -11.72
C ARG A 133 -9.20 8.75 -11.89
N SER A 134 -8.79 9.58 -10.92
CA SER A 134 -7.45 10.17 -10.91
C SER A 134 -6.35 9.09 -10.80
N LEU A 135 -6.51 8.12 -9.89
CA LEU A 135 -5.56 7.01 -9.74
C LEU A 135 -5.60 6.05 -10.94
N GLU A 136 -6.78 5.73 -11.49
CA GLU A 136 -6.91 4.92 -12.71
C GLU A 136 -6.21 5.59 -13.91
N ALA A 137 -6.33 6.93 -14.03
CA ALA A 137 -5.59 7.70 -15.02
C ALA A 137 -4.06 7.59 -14.79
N ALA A 138 -3.61 7.53 -13.54
CA ALA A 138 -2.22 7.29 -13.18
C ALA A 138 -1.78 5.81 -13.30
N GLY A 139 -2.65 4.90 -13.77
CA GLY A 139 -2.33 3.51 -14.04
C GLY A 139 -2.55 2.56 -12.86
N PHE A 140 -3.21 3.00 -11.80
CA PHE A 140 -3.70 2.13 -10.73
C PHE A 140 -4.93 1.35 -11.20
N PHE A 141 -5.16 0.18 -10.60
CA PHE A 141 -6.39 -0.59 -10.77
C PHE A 141 -6.95 -0.97 -9.40
N VAL A 142 -8.27 -1.15 -9.33
CA VAL A 142 -8.98 -1.53 -8.10
C VAL A 142 -8.65 -2.97 -7.75
N ILE A 143 -8.26 -3.21 -6.49
CA ILE A 143 -8.12 -4.54 -5.89
C ILE A 143 -9.43 -4.89 -5.18
N GLU A 144 -9.91 -3.97 -4.36
CA GLU A 144 -11.09 -4.16 -3.52
C GLU A 144 -11.93 -2.89 -3.45
N GLN A 145 -13.24 -3.05 -3.30
CA GLN A 145 -14.18 -1.95 -3.15
C GLN A 145 -15.30 -2.34 -2.20
N TRP A 146 -15.51 -1.51 -1.19
CA TRP A 146 -16.60 -1.64 -0.24
C TRP A 146 -17.54 -0.43 -0.31
N GLN A 147 -18.84 -0.68 -0.27
CA GLN A 147 -19.90 0.34 -0.44
C GLN A 147 -20.83 0.44 0.78
N GLY A 148 -20.43 -0.13 1.93
CA GLY A 148 -21.21 -0.04 3.17
C GLY A 148 -21.14 1.34 3.82
N ASP A 149 -21.41 1.40 5.13
CA ASP A 149 -21.51 2.66 5.89
C ASP A 149 -20.23 3.50 5.86
N PHE A 150 -19.08 2.87 5.60
CA PHE A 150 -17.79 3.51 5.39
C PHE A 150 -17.24 3.12 4.00
N PRO A 151 -17.66 3.81 2.92
CA PRO A 151 -17.22 3.48 1.57
C PRO A 151 -15.71 3.60 1.42
N GLN A 152 -15.11 2.60 0.77
CA GLN A 152 -13.67 2.52 0.56
C GLN A 152 -13.30 1.83 -0.75
N ILE A 153 -12.13 2.18 -1.29
CA ILE A 153 -11.57 1.59 -2.51
C ILE A 153 -10.08 1.40 -2.30
N ASP A 154 -9.61 0.15 -2.41
CA ASP A 154 -8.18 -0.17 -2.40
C ASP A 154 -7.69 -0.39 -3.83
N MET A 155 -6.57 0.25 -4.16
CA MET A 155 -6.03 0.30 -5.52
C MET A 155 -4.53 0.05 -5.52
N THR A 156 -4.02 -0.58 -6.58
CA THR A 156 -2.57 -0.76 -6.75
C THR A 156 -2.11 -0.46 -8.16
N ASP A 157 -0.86 -0.04 -8.30
CA ASP A 157 -0.13 0.01 -9.57
C ASP A 157 0.90 -1.14 -9.71
N GLY A 158 0.91 -2.06 -8.74
CA GLY A 158 1.85 -3.17 -8.60
C GLY A 158 3.14 -2.82 -7.84
N LEU A 159 3.37 -1.57 -7.47
CA LEU A 159 4.46 -1.13 -6.59
C LEU A 159 3.95 -0.65 -5.24
N MET A 160 2.81 0.03 -5.22
CA MET A 160 2.16 0.56 -4.02
C MET A 160 0.70 0.14 -3.98
N THR A 161 0.17 -0.05 -2.77
CA THR A 161 -1.26 -0.15 -2.51
C THR A 161 -1.73 1.15 -1.84
N ILE A 162 -2.78 1.75 -2.38
CA ILE A 162 -3.40 2.98 -1.88
C ILE A 162 -4.87 2.71 -1.56
N GLY A 163 -5.25 3.00 -0.33
CA GLY A 163 -6.63 2.96 0.12
C GLY A 163 -7.28 4.33 0.13
N LEU A 164 -8.31 4.51 -0.68
CA LEU A 164 -9.17 5.69 -0.67
C LEU A 164 -10.26 5.49 0.37
N ARG A 165 -10.41 6.43 1.30
CA ARG A 165 -11.44 6.40 2.35
C ARG A 165 -12.24 7.70 2.38
N LEU A 166 -13.57 7.59 2.39
CA LEU A 166 -14.46 8.75 2.55
C LEU A 166 -14.62 9.10 4.04
N GLY A 167 -14.59 10.38 4.40
CA GLY A 167 -14.89 10.83 5.77
C GLY A 167 -13.77 10.59 6.81
N VAL A 168 -12.59 10.16 6.37
CA VAL A 168 -11.39 10.03 7.21
C VAL A 168 -10.55 11.31 7.12
N ALA A 169 -9.74 11.59 8.14
CA ALA A 169 -8.83 12.74 8.16
C ALA A 169 -7.97 12.78 6.88
N GLN A 170 -7.70 13.99 6.37
CA GLN A 170 -6.90 14.16 5.14
C GLN A 170 -5.42 13.80 5.32
N THR A 171 -4.93 13.62 6.55
CA THR A 171 -3.56 13.17 6.80
C THR A 171 -3.42 11.69 6.44
N PRO A 172 -2.53 11.33 5.50
CA PRO A 172 -2.32 9.93 5.14
C PRO A 172 -1.79 9.09 6.30
N PHE A 173 -2.05 7.79 6.27
CA PHE A 173 -1.49 6.84 7.21
C PHE A 173 -1.22 5.48 6.56
N LEU A 174 -0.18 4.81 7.04
CA LEU A 174 0.10 3.42 6.67
C LEU A 174 -0.69 2.50 7.58
N VAL A 175 -1.31 1.47 7.01
CA VAL A 175 -1.99 0.41 7.74
C VAL A 175 -1.12 -0.83 7.70
N TYR A 176 -0.86 -1.38 8.87
CA TYR A 176 -0.26 -2.69 9.04
C TYR A 176 -1.22 -3.62 9.77
N GLU A 177 -1.07 -4.91 9.49
CA GLU A 177 -1.78 -6.01 10.15
C GLU A 177 -0.78 -6.83 10.95
N SER A 178 -1.13 -7.15 12.20
CA SER A 178 -0.26 -7.93 13.09
C SER A 178 -1.07 -8.92 13.92
N GLU A 179 -0.60 -10.16 13.98
CA GLU A 179 -1.13 -11.21 14.88
C GLU A 179 -0.74 -10.97 16.35
N ASP A 180 0.28 -10.14 16.61
CA ASP A 180 0.93 -10.00 17.91
C ASP A 180 0.34 -8.88 18.79
N ILE A 181 -0.80 -8.29 18.40
CA ILE A 181 -1.42 -7.17 19.13
C ILE A 181 -2.87 -7.45 19.55
N ASP A 182 -3.19 -7.10 20.79
CA ASP A 182 -4.54 -7.27 21.35
C ASP A 182 -5.56 -6.23 20.85
N GLY A 183 -5.11 -5.20 20.13
CA GLY A 183 -5.98 -4.14 19.61
C GLY A 183 -5.22 -3.03 18.90
N PRO A 184 -5.93 -2.10 18.23
CA PRO A 184 -5.30 -1.12 17.34
C PRO A 184 -4.29 -0.21 18.05
N GLN A 185 -3.12 -0.04 17.44
CA GLN A 185 -2.06 0.85 17.91
C GLN A 185 -1.76 1.93 16.86
N THR A 186 -1.31 3.10 17.29
CA THR A 186 -0.92 4.17 16.37
C THR A 186 0.42 4.76 16.73
N PHE A 187 1.27 4.97 15.72
CA PHE A 187 2.58 5.59 15.86
C PHE A 187 2.65 6.88 15.05
N ASP A 188 3.03 7.97 15.72
CA ASP A 188 3.23 9.27 15.10
C ASP A 188 4.69 9.41 14.67
N VAL A 189 4.99 8.95 13.45
CA VAL A 189 6.35 8.96 12.87
C VAL A 189 6.67 10.26 12.12
N HIS A 190 5.64 11.01 11.71
CA HIS A 190 5.79 12.27 10.99
C HIS A 190 4.53 13.16 11.15
N PRO A 191 4.63 14.50 11.15
CA PRO A 191 3.44 15.38 11.25
C PRO A 191 2.39 15.17 10.16
N ASN A 192 2.80 14.68 8.99
CA ASN A 192 1.94 14.42 7.83
C ASN A 192 1.77 12.92 7.51
N LEU A 193 2.25 12.00 8.36
CA LEU A 193 2.12 10.56 8.15
C LEU A 193 2.08 9.82 9.49
N ARG A 194 1.09 8.95 9.66
CA ARG A 194 0.95 8.07 10.83
C ARG A 194 1.04 6.60 10.43
N ILE A 195 1.30 5.73 11.39
CA ILE A 195 1.19 4.28 11.22
C ILE A 195 0.06 3.80 12.11
N LEU A 196 -0.90 3.08 11.54
CA LEU A 196 -1.94 2.33 12.24
C LEU A 196 -1.58 0.85 12.15
N VAL A 197 -1.50 0.16 13.29
CA VAL A 197 -1.37 -1.30 13.32
C VAL A 197 -2.69 -1.85 13.84
N ALA A 198 -3.34 -2.69 13.05
CA ALA A 198 -4.59 -3.36 13.38
C ALA A 198 -4.32 -4.84 13.67
N PRO A 199 -5.08 -5.46 14.60
CA PRO A 199 -5.02 -6.91 14.78
C PRO A 199 -5.48 -7.58 13.49
N GLU A 200 -4.79 -8.65 13.09
CA GLU A 200 -5.24 -9.46 11.96
C GLU A 200 -6.62 -10.05 12.27
N VAL A 201 -7.59 -9.78 11.40
CA VAL A 201 -8.90 -10.40 11.48
C VAL A 201 -8.79 -11.78 10.83
N ILE A 202 -8.46 -12.78 11.64
CA ILE A 202 -8.66 -14.16 11.23
C ILE A 202 -10.17 -14.31 11.08
N ALA A 203 -10.66 -14.33 9.85
CA ALA A 203 -12.01 -14.82 9.61
C ALA A 203 -12.03 -16.23 10.19
N GLU A 204 -12.74 -16.42 11.30
CA GLU A 204 -13.11 -17.76 11.73
C GLU A 204 -13.87 -18.31 10.53
N ASP A 205 -13.23 -19.21 9.78
CA ASP A 205 -13.93 -20.05 8.81
C ASP A 205 -15.01 -20.72 9.66
N ASP A 206 -16.24 -20.21 9.58
CA ASP A 206 -17.41 -20.86 10.14
C ASP A 206 -17.34 -22.29 9.60
N ASP A 207 -16.98 -23.23 10.47
CA ASP A 207 -16.98 -24.66 10.21
C ASP A 207 -18.33 -24.97 9.54
N VAL A 208 -18.31 -25.08 8.21
CA VAL A 208 -19.42 -25.65 7.46
C VAL A 208 -19.39 -27.10 7.87
N ASP A 209 -20.15 -27.42 8.92
CA ASP A 209 -20.51 -28.77 9.34
C ASP A 209 -21.22 -29.40 8.15
N ASP A 210 -20.44 -29.94 7.23
CA ASP A 210 -20.85 -30.80 6.14
C ASP A 210 -21.25 -32.14 6.77
N GLY A 211 -22.43 -32.11 7.40
CA GLY A 211 -23.19 -33.26 7.84
C GLY A 211 -23.46 -34.19 6.66
N TYR A 212 -22.46 -34.96 6.29
CA TYR A 212 -22.56 -36.12 5.42
C TYR A 212 -23.09 -37.26 6.29
N GLU A 213 -24.41 -37.31 6.47
CA GLU A 213 -25.09 -38.55 6.86
C GLU A 213 -24.91 -39.53 5.68
N GLY A 214 -23.93 -40.42 5.81
CA GLY A 214 -23.75 -41.53 4.88
C GLY A 214 -24.96 -42.45 4.95
N ASP A 215 -25.76 -42.45 3.89
CA ASP A 215 -26.74 -43.50 3.61
C ASP A 215 -25.97 -44.78 3.27
N ASP A 216 -25.87 -45.68 4.25
CA ASP A 216 -25.41 -47.05 4.09
C ASP A 216 -26.45 -47.84 3.25
N ASN A 217 -26.30 -47.82 1.93
CA ASN A 217 -26.97 -48.78 1.05
C ASN A 217 -26.12 -50.06 0.94
N GLU A 218 -26.38 -51.01 1.84
CA GLU A 218 -25.99 -52.42 1.69
C GLU A 218 -26.86 -53.09 0.62
N ASP A 219 -26.38 -53.15 -0.63
CA ASP A 219 -26.90 -54.05 -1.67
C ASP A 219 -25.96 -55.27 -1.78
N ASP A 220 -26.21 -56.29 -0.96
CA ASP A 220 -25.65 -57.63 -1.13
C ASP A 220 -26.44 -58.38 -2.22
N ALA A 221 -25.94 -58.33 -3.46
CA ALA A 221 -26.42 -59.16 -4.56
C ALA A 221 -25.47 -60.34 -4.82
N ASP A 222 -25.88 -61.49 -4.26
CA ASP A 222 -25.86 -62.85 -4.79
C ASP A 222 -25.34 -63.01 -6.24
N ASP A 223 -24.27 -63.81 -6.44
CA ASP A 223 -24.24 -64.74 -7.58
C ASP A 223 -23.15 -65.83 -7.55
N SER A 224 -23.64 -67.06 -7.65
CA SER A 224 -23.10 -68.21 -8.43
C SER A 224 -21.99 -69.11 -7.83
N GLU A 225 -22.44 -70.20 -7.20
CA GLU A 225 -21.76 -71.51 -7.27
C GLU A 225 -22.48 -72.45 -8.26
N GLY A 226 -21.70 -73.10 -9.12
CA GLY A 226 -21.83 -74.54 -9.31
C GLY A 226 -22.56 -75.08 -10.55
N HIS A 227 -21.81 -75.24 -11.65
CA HIS A 227 -22.02 -76.35 -12.57
C HIS A 227 -20.89 -77.39 -12.40
N HIS A 228 -21.20 -78.51 -11.73
CA HIS A 228 -20.86 -79.86 -12.19
C HIS A 228 -21.65 -80.94 -11.44
#